data_AF-A0A933FL44-F1
#
_entry.id   AF-A0A933FL44-F1
#
_cell.length_a   1.000
_cell.length_b   1.000
_cell.length_c   1.000
_cell.angle_alpha   90.00
_cell.angle_beta   90.00
_cell.angle_gamma   90.00
#
_symmetry.space_group_name_H-M   'P 1'
#
loop_
_entity.id
_entity.type
_entity.pdbx_description
1 polymer ?
#
loop_
_entity_poly.entity_id
_entity_poly.type
_entity_poly.pdbx_seq_one_letter_code
_entity_poly.pdbx_strand_id
1 'polypeptide(L)'
;MSSAGRVVKNTAYLMSAFVGQKLLSFLYFTVVARTVGVEGTGRYFLAVSFTTMFSILTDIGLSNVLVREVAKVPERANKLLANVLGLKAILAGVSLLAVHSVSRMLGYSEQTLLMITIASLVMVLDSVHLIMYAVMRGFQNLRYEAVGVVSGQVITIGS
;
A
#
# COMPACT_ATOMS: atom_id res chain seq x y z
N MET A 1 10.47 35.17 3.85
CA MET A 1 11.13 33.91 3.44
C MET A 1 10.56 33.48 2.09
N SER A 2 11.41 33.31 1.06
CA SER A 2 10.97 32.93 -0.29
C SER A 2 10.33 31.53 -0.30
N SER A 3 9.40 31.29 -1.22
CA SER A 3 8.76 29.97 -1.40
C SER A 3 9.79 28.85 -1.62
N ALA A 4 10.93 29.15 -2.25
CA ALA A 4 12.05 28.23 -2.42
C ALA A 4 12.65 27.76 -1.08
N GLY A 5 12.82 28.64 -0.08
CA GLY A 5 13.38 28.27 1.23
C GLY A 5 12.46 27.34 2.04
N ARG A 6 11.14 27.48 1.90
CA ARG A 6 10.16 26.58 2.51
C ARG A 6 10.15 25.19 1.86
N VAL A 7 10.25 25.14 0.53
CA VAL A 7 10.32 23.87 -0.21
C VAL A 7 11.58 23.09 0.17
N VAL A 8 12.75 23.74 0.18
CA VAL A 8 14.03 23.08 0.55
C VAL A 8 13.98 22.55 1.99
N LYS A 9 13.46 23.32 2.95
CA LYS A 9 13.34 22.87 4.34
C LYS A 9 12.41 21.66 4.48
N ASN A 10 11.26 21.66 3.80
CA ASN A 10 10.32 20.54 3.83
C ASN A 10 10.90 19.30 3.13
N THR A 11 11.56 19.46 2.00
CA THR A 11 12.25 18.37 1.31
C THR A 11 13.37 17.79 2.17
N ALA A 12 14.18 18.63 2.82
CA ALA A 12 15.22 18.17 3.75
C ALA A 12 14.62 17.40 4.92
N TYR A 13 13.50 17.88 5.48
CA TYR A 13 12.80 17.19 6.57
C TYR A 13 12.27 15.82 6.12
N LEU A 14 11.68 15.73 4.93
CA LEU A 14 11.21 14.47 4.33
C LEU A 14 12.37 13.52 4.06
N MET A 15 13.50 14.02 3.55
CA MET A 15 14.70 13.21 3.33
C MET A 15 15.26 12.68 4.65
N SER A 16 15.35 13.50 5.70
CA SER A 16 15.77 13.06 7.03
C SER A 16 14.81 12.01 7.61
N ALA A 17 13.50 12.18 7.42
CA ALA A 17 12.51 11.19 7.83
C ALA A 17 12.68 9.86 7.09
N PHE A 18 12.89 9.88 5.77
CA PHE A 18 13.12 8.65 5.00
C PHE A 18 14.43 7.96 5.37
N VAL A 19 15.52 8.71 5.59
CA VAL A 19 16.79 8.14 6.04
C VAL A 19 16.65 7.55 7.44
N GLY A 20 16.03 8.27 8.37
CA GLY A 20 15.76 7.78 9.72
C GLY A 20 14.89 6.51 9.71
N GLN A 21 13.83 6.49 8.91
CA GLN A 21 12.98 5.32 8.72
C GLN A 21 13.79 4.12 8.19
N LYS A 22 14.64 4.32 7.18
CA LYS A 22 15.47 3.24 6.62
C LYS A 22 16.48 2.71 7.63
N LEU A 23 17.11 3.57 8.43
CA LEU A 23 18.02 3.16 9.50
C LEU A 23 17.29 2.35 10.58
N LEU A 24 16.11 2.80 11.02
CA LEU A 24 15.27 2.06 11.97
C LEU A 24 14.82 0.71 11.40
N SER A 25 14.41 0.66 10.13
CA SER A 25 14.07 -0.61 9.45
C SER A 25 15.28 -1.55 9.38
N PHE A 26 16.49 -1.04 9.14
CA PHE A 26 17.70 -1.85 9.11
C PHE A 26 18.09 -2.40 10.49
N LEU A 27 18.02 -1.58 11.54
CA LEU A 27 18.23 -2.01 12.92
C LEU A 27 17.19 -3.07 13.33
N TYR A 28 15.91 -2.81 13.05
CA TYR A 28 14.83 -3.77 13.30
C TYR A 28 15.06 -5.08 12.55
N PHE A 29 15.42 -5.01 11.26
CA PHE A 29 15.77 -6.18 10.45
C PHE A 29 16.92 -6.97 11.08
N THR A 30 17.97 -6.29 11.55
CA THR A 30 19.13 -6.94 12.18
C THR A 30 18.73 -7.68 13.45
N VAL A 31 17.86 -7.10 14.27
CA VAL A 31 17.34 -7.74 15.48
C VAL A 31 16.47 -8.95 15.13
N VAL A 32 15.51 -8.80 14.21
CA VAL A 32 14.62 -9.89 13.76
C VAL A 32 15.40 -11.03 13.10
N ALA A 33 16.39 -10.72 12.26
CA ALA A 33 17.23 -11.74 11.63
C ALA A 33 18.07 -12.52 12.65
N ARG A 34 18.44 -11.89 13.77
CA ARG A 34 19.15 -12.56 14.88
C ARG A 34 18.21 -13.41 15.75
N THR A 35 16.93 -13.07 15.88
CA THR A 35 15.98 -13.82 16.73
C THR A 35 15.20 -14.89 15.98
N VAL A 36 14.76 -14.61 14.74
CA VAL A 36 13.95 -15.50 13.88
C VAL A 36 14.83 -16.33 12.94
N GLY A 37 16.08 -15.92 12.73
CA GLY A 37 17.01 -16.52 11.79
C GLY A 37 17.02 -15.80 10.43
N VAL A 38 18.21 -15.75 9.82
CA VAL A 38 18.46 -15.00 8.57
C VAL A 38 17.67 -15.59 7.40
N GLU A 39 17.50 -16.91 7.35
CA GLU A 39 16.76 -17.58 6.27
C GLU A 39 15.26 -17.23 6.28
N GLY A 40 14.61 -17.27 7.44
CA GLY A 40 13.17 -16.97 7.55
C GLY A 40 12.87 -15.52 7.19
N THR A 41 13.73 -14.61 7.66
CA THR A 41 13.62 -13.18 7.36
C THR A 41 13.84 -12.92 5.87
N GLY A 42 14.85 -13.53 5.24
CA GLY A 42 15.10 -13.39 3.81
C GLY A 42 13.93 -13.86 2.94
N ARG A 43 13.31 -14.99 3.29
CA ARG A 43 12.13 -15.51 2.57
C ARG A 43 10.90 -14.61 2.72
N TYR A 44 10.69 -14.03 3.89
CA TYR A 44 9.63 -13.05 4.11
C TYR A 44 9.82 -11.82 3.22
N PHE A 45 11.00 -11.20 3.22
CA PHE A 45 11.28 -10.04 2.37
C PHE A 45 11.17 -10.36 0.88
N LEU A 46 11.63 -11.55 0.48
CA LEU A 46 11.45 -12.03 -0.89
C LEU A 46 9.96 -12.13 -1.23
N ALA A 47 9.14 -12.76 -0.39
CA ALA A 47 7.71 -12.89 -0.64
C ALA A 47 6.99 -11.54 -0.76
N VAL A 48 7.28 -10.59 0.14
CA VAL A 48 6.70 -9.25 0.10
C VAL A 48 7.15 -8.49 -1.15
N SER A 49 8.45 -8.48 -1.45
CA SER A 49 8.98 -7.76 -2.61
C SER A 49 8.47 -8.35 -3.92
N PHE A 50 8.45 -9.68 -4.01
CA PHE A 50 7.94 -10.41 -5.17
C PHE A 50 6.46 -10.07 -5.41
N THR A 51 5.60 -10.21 -4.39
CA THR A 51 4.17 -9.86 -4.53
C THR A 51 3.94 -8.38 -4.80
N THR A 52 4.76 -7.48 -4.24
CA THR A 52 4.71 -6.04 -4.56
C THR A 52 4.91 -5.77 -6.04
N MET A 53 5.80 -6.50 -6.74
CA MET A 53 5.97 -6.35 -8.19
C MET A 53 4.69 -6.70 -8.97
N PHE A 54 3.91 -7.66 -8.49
CA PHE A 54 2.63 -8.05 -9.11
C PHE A 54 1.44 -7.20 -8.65
N SER A 55 1.57 -6.40 -7.59
CA SER A 55 0.49 -5.56 -7.08
C SER A 55 -0.04 -4.56 -8.13
N ILE A 56 0.81 -4.15 -9.08
CA ILE A 56 0.42 -3.29 -10.21
C ILE A 56 -0.70 -3.90 -11.06
N LEU A 57 -0.77 -5.23 -11.15
CA LEU A 57 -1.83 -5.93 -11.88
C LEU A 57 -3.18 -5.82 -11.16
N THR A 58 -3.17 -5.65 -9.83
CA THR A 58 -4.40 -5.49 -9.03
C THR A 58 -4.98 -4.08 -9.10
N ASP A 59 -4.19 -3.09 -9.53
CA ASP A 59 -4.64 -1.71 -9.70
C ASP A 59 -3.88 -0.98 -10.82
N ILE A 60 -4.46 -1.01 -12.02
CA ILE A 60 -3.98 -0.32 -13.22
C ILE A 60 -4.41 1.16 -13.28
N GLY A 61 -4.67 1.79 -12.14
CA GLY A 61 -5.22 3.16 -12.04
C GLY A 61 -6.75 3.19 -11.85
N LEU A 62 -7.33 2.04 -11.56
CA LEU A 62 -8.75 1.85 -11.35
C LEU A 62 -9.24 2.63 -10.12
N SER A 63 -8.42 2.68 -9.07
CA SER A 63 -8.71 3.47 -7.87
C SER A 63 -8.78 4.97 -8.17
N ASN A 64 -7.90 5.50 -9.02
CA ASN A 64 -7.91 6.91 -9.42
C ASN A 64 -9.14 7.27 -10.26
N VAL A 65 -9.53 6.38 -11.18
CA VAL A 65 -10.77 6.54 -11.96
C VAL A 65 -11.97 6.57 -11.01
N LEU A 66 -12.02 5.67 -10.04
CA LEU A 66 -13.11 5.63 -9.06
C LEU A 66 -13.21 6.93 -8.26
N VAL A 67 -12.10 7.46 -7.74
CA VAL A 67 -12.07 8.77 -7.06
C VAL A 67 -12.70 9.84 -7.94
N ARG A 68 -12.25 9.93 -9.19
CA ARG A 68 -12.70 10.97 -10.15
C ARG A 68 -14.18 10.85 -10.48
N GLU A 69 -14.68 9.65 -10.74
CA GLU A 69 -16.07 9.45 -11.14
C GLU A 69 -17.04 9.59 -9.95
N VAL A 70 -16.63 9.18 -8.75
CA VAL A 70 -17.41 9.44 -7.51
C VAL A 70 -17.46 10.93 -7.22
N ALA A 71 -16.36 11.68 -7.41
CA ALA A 71 -16.35 13.12 -7.21
C ALA A 71 -17.23 13.90 -8.20
N LYS A 72 -17.43 13.37 -9.42
CA LYS A 72 -18.30 13.96 -10.43
C LYS A 72 -19.78 13.69 -10.19
N VAL A 73 -20.12 12.46 -9.79
CA VAL A 73 -21.51 12.00 -9.61
C VAL A 73 -21.61 11.13 -8.34
N PRO A 74 -21.62 11.75 -7.14
CA PRO A 74 -21.61 11.03 -5.86
C PRO A 74 -22.78 10.06 -5.68
N GLU A 75 -23.93 10.33 -6.30
CA GLU A 75 -25.13 9.51 -6.22
C GLU A 75 -24.93 8.12 -6.82
N ARG A 76 -23.94 7.97 -7.72
CA ARG A 76 -23.60 6.70 -8.37
C ARG A 76 -22.51 5.91 -7.65
N ALA A 77 -22.01 6.38 -6.50
CA ALA A 77 -20.86 5.78 -5.84
C ALA A 77 -21.02 4.27 -5.55
N ASN A 78 -22.19 3.83 -5.06
CA ASN A 78 -22.43 2.41 -4.78
C ASN A 78 -22.35 1.55 -6.04
N LYS A 79 -22.89 2.03 -7.16
CA LYS A 79 -22.86 1.32 -8.44
C LYS A 79 -21.45 1.30 -9.02
N LEU A 80 -20.73 2.42 -8.94
CA LEU A 80 -19.32 2.50 -9.35
C LEU A 80 -18.46 1.55 -8.51
N LEU A 81 -18.62 1.57 -7.19
CA LEU A 81 -17.93 0.66 -6.27
C LEU A 81 -18.15 -0.82 -6.65
N ALA A 82 -19.39 -1.23 -6.86
CA ALA A 82 -19.72 -2.61 -7.24
C ALA A 82 -19.06 -3.02 -8.57
N ASN A 83 -19.13 -2.16 -9.60
CA ASN A 83 -18.49 -2.43 -10.89
C ASN A 83 -16.98 -2.57 -10.76
N VAL A 84 -16.37 -1.66 -9.99
CA VAL A 84 -14.94 -1.63 -9.78
C VAL A 84 -14.48 -2.84 -8.95
N LEU A 85 -15.24 -3.26 -7.93
CA LEU A 85 -14.97 -4.49 -7.18
C LEU A 85 -15.05 -5.74 -8.07
N GLY A 86 -16.03 -5.81 -8.98
CA GLY A 86 -16.13 -6.89 -9.95
C GLY A 86 -14.89 -6.98 -10.85
N LEU A 87 -14.45 -5.83 -11.40
CA LEU A 87 -13.21 -5.79 -12.19
C LEU A 87 -11.98 -6.15 -11.34
N LYS A 88 -11.92 -5.67 -10.09
CA LYS A 88 -10.82 -5.97 -9.18
C LYS A 88 -10.77 -7.47 -8.83
N ALA A 89 -11.89 -8.16 -8.71
CA ALA A 89 -11.89 -9.61 -8.50
C ALA A 89 -11.21 -10.36 -9.65
N ILE A 90 -11.46 -9.95 -10.89
CA ILE A 90 -10.80 -10.51 -12.08
C ILE A 90 -9.30 -10.21 -12.04
N LEU A 91 -8.93 -8.94 -11.81
CA LEU A 91 -7.52 -8.52 -11.73
C LEU A 91 -6.76 -9.23 -10.60
N ALA A 92 -7.39 -9.40 -9.44
CA ALA A 92 -6.85 -10.14 -8.32
C ALA A 92 -6.62 -11.62 -8.69
N GLY A 93 -7.59 -12.26 -9.36
CA GLY A 93 -7.43 -13.62 -9.86
C GLY A 93 -6.26 -13.77 -10.82
N VAL A 94 -6.14 -12.87 -11.81
CA VAL A 94 -5.01 -12.84 -12.75
C VAL A 94 -3.68 -12.63 -12.01
N SER A 95 -3.64 -11.73 -11.03
CA SER A 95 -2.44 -11.44 -10.25
C SER A 95 -2.01 -12.64 -9.41
N LEU A 96 -2.96 -13.32 -8.75
CA LEU A 96 -2.69 -14.53 -7.97
C LEU A 96 -2.16 -15.65 -8.86
N LEU A 97 -2.77 -15.86 -10.02
CA LEU A 97 -2.30 -16.84 -11.01
C LEU A 97 -0.89 -16.51 -11.50
N ALA A 98 -0.60 -15.24 -11.80
CA ALA A 98 0.73 -14.81 -12.22
C ALA A 98 1.78 -15.04 -11.12
N VAL A 99 1.49 -14.62 -9.87
CA VAL A 99 2.38 -14.81 -8.71
C VAL A 99 2.70 -16.29 -8.50
N HIS A 100 1.70 -17.17 -8.48
CA HIS A 100 1.90 -18.59 -8.23
C HIS A 100 2.57 -19.31 -9.41
N SER A 101 2.26 -18.92 -10.64
CA SER A 101 2.88 -19.53 -11.83
C SER A 101 4.36 -19.16 -11.91
N VAL A 102 4.69 -17.87 -11.77
CA VAL A 102 6.07 -17.39 -11.85
C VAL A 102 6.90 -17.90 -10.67
N SER A 103 6.36 -17.89 -9.45
CA SER A 103 7.08 -18.42 -8.27
C SER A 103 7.42 -19.91 -8.40
N ARG A 104 6.54 -20.71 -8.99
CA ARG A 104 6.81 -22.13 -9.30
C ARG A 104 7.82 -22.29 -10.44
N MET A 105 7.75 -21.49 -11.49
CA MET A 105 8.72 -21.52 -12.59
C MET A 105 10.14 -21.16 -12.13
N LEU A 106 10.26 -20.29 -11.13
CA LEU A 106 11.54 -19.92 -10.51
C LEU A 106 12.08 -20.98 -9.53
N GLY A 107 11.34 -22.05 -9.27
CA GLY A 107 11.79 -23.17 -8.44
C GLY A 107 11.95 -22.82 -6.95
N TYR A 108 11.14 -21.88 -6.43
CA TYR A 108 11.20 -21.54 -5.01
C TYR A 108 10.78 -22.72 -4.11
N SER A 109 11.45 -22.84 -2.96
CA SER A 109 11.13 -23.88 -1.96
C SER A 109 9.70 -23.78 -1.44
N GLU A 110 9.14 -24.90 -0.96
CA GLU A 110 7.78 -24.95 -0.36
C GLU A 110 7.57 -23.93 0.76
N GLN A 111 8.58 -23.73 1.61
CA GLN A 111 8.51 -22.74 2.69
C GLN A 111 8.48 -21.30 2.15
N THR A 112 9.15 -21.03 1.04
CA THR A 112 9.08 -19.73 0.36
C THR A 112 7.74 -19.54 -0.35
N LEU A 113 7.23 -20.60 -1.01
CA LEU A 113 5.92 -20.56 -1.66
C LEU A 113 4.80 -20.26 -0.66
N LEU A 114 4.84 -20.85 0.54
CA LEU A 114 3.90 -20.54 1.61
C LEU A 114 3.92 -19.04 1.98
N MET A 115 5.12 -18.46 2.12
CA MET A 115 5.26 -17.02 2.40
C MET A 115 4.73 -16.16 1.25
N ILE A 116 4.98 -16.55 0.00
CA ILE A 116 4.45 -15.88 -1.19
C ILE A 116 2.93 -15.95 -1.22
N THR A 117 2.32 -17.10 -0.91
CA THR A 117 0.86 -17.26 -0.85
C THR A 117 0.25 -16.33 0.19
N ILE A 118 0.81 -16.29 1.42
CA ILE A 118 0.35 -15.39 2.48
C ILE A 118 0.48 -13.92 2.04
N ALA A 119 1.63 -13.54 1.51
CA ALA A 119 1.86 -12.17 1.04
C ALA A 119 0.93 -11.78 -0.12
N SER A 120 0.59 -12.73 -1.00
CA SER A 120 -0.32 -12.50 -2.12
C SER A 120 -1.76 -12.29 -1.65
N LEU A 121 -2.16 -12.92 -0.54
CA LEU A 121 -3.47 -12.69 0.07
C LEU A 121 -3.53 -11.29 0.68
N VAL A 122 -2.46 -10.87 1.38
CA VAL A 122 -2.34 -9.50 1.91
C VAL A 122 -2.44 -8.48 0.78
N MET A 123 -1.73 -8.71 -0.34
CA MET A 123 -1.81 -7.86 -1.54
C MET A 123 -3.26 -7.70 -2.06
N VAL A 124 -4.05 -8.79 -2.09
CA VAL A 124 -5.46 -8.71 -2.51
C VAL A 124 -6.30 -7.93 -1.51
N LEU A 125 -6.11 -8.14 -0.21
CA LEU A 125 -6.81 -7.40 0.84
C LEU A 125 -6.50 -5.90 0.79
N ASP A 126 -5.22 -5.54 0.64
CA ASP A 126 -4.77 -4.16 0.47
C ASP A 126 -5.39 -3.52 -0.77
N SER A 127 -5.52 -4.30 -1.85
CA SER A 127 -6.18 -3.84 -3.06
C SER A 127 -7.66 -3.52 -2.80
N VAL A 128 -8.41 -4.37 -2.11
CA VAL A 128 -9.81 -4.08 -1.75
C VAL A 128 -9.90 -2.84 -0.86
N HIS A 129 -9.01 -2.75 0.13
CA HIS A 129 -8.91 -1.59 1.03
C HIS A 129 -8.70 -0.27 0.27
N LEU A 130 -7.81 -0.28 -0.72
CA LEU A 130 -7.51 0.90 -1.55
C LEU A 130 -8.74 1.44 -2.30
N ILE A 131 -9.63 0.57 -2.77
CA ILE A 131 -10.87 0.99 -3.43
C ILE A 131 -11.85 1.64 -2.44
N MET A 132 -11.95 1.10 -1.22
CA MET A 132 -12.82 1.70 -0.20
C MET A 132 -12.36 3.13 0.10
N TYR A 133 -11.05 3.33 0.26
CA TYR A 133 -10.45 4.65 0.40
C TYR A 133 -10.69 5.54 -0.82
N ALA A 134 -10.62 4.98 -2.04
CA ALA A 134 -10.91 5.73 -3.26
C ALA A 134 -12.34 6.30 -3.29
N VAL A 135 -13.33 5.53 -2.84
CA VAL A 135 -14.71 6.03 -2.72
C VAL A 135 -14.80 7.14 -1.69
N MET A 136 -14.21 6.96 -0.50
CA MET A 136 -14.21 7.97 0.56
C MET A 136 -13.56 9.29 0.12
N ARG A 137 -12.42 9.20 -0.59
CA ARG A 137 -11.76 10.38 -1.21
C ARG A 137 -12.64 11.02 -2.29
N GLY A 138 -13.31 10.21 -3.09
CA GLY A 138 -14.21 10.67 -4.16
C GLY A 138 -15.38 11.51 -3.65
N PHE A 139 -15.94 11.19 -2.47
CA PHE A 139 -17.00 11.98 -1.84
C PHE A 139 -16.57 13.38 -1.39
N GLN A 140 -15.33 13.82 -1.70
CA GLN A 140 -14.74 15.07 -1.24
C GLN A 140 -14.93 15.28 0.27
N ASN A 141 -14.89 14.18 1.02
CA ASN A 141 -14.94 14.23 2.47
C ASN A 141 -13.57 14.66 3.04
N LEU A 142 -12.96 15.66 2.40
CA LEU A 142 -11.84 16.46 2.87
C LEU A 142 -12.17 17.11 4.22
N ARG A 143 -13.45 17.16 4.66
CA ARG A 143 -13.80 17.56 6.02
C ARG A 143 -13.32 16.56 7.08
N TYR A 144 -13.35 15.24 6.86
CA TYR A 144 -12.84 14.29 7.85
C TYR A 144 -11.33 14.09 7.76
N GLU A 145 -10.74 14.24 6.57
CA GLU A 145 -9.28 14.25 6.40
C GLU A 145 -8.67 15.53 7.00
N ALA A 146 -9.27 16.71 6.75
CA ALA A 146 -8.85 17.96 7.37
C ALA A 146 -9.12 17.98 8.89
N VAL A 147 -10.25 17.47 9.37
CA VAL A 147 -10.50 17.34 10.82
C VAL A 147 -9.56 16.33 11.45
N GLY A 148 -9.26 15.19 10.82
CA GLY A 148 -8.29 14.20 11.34
C GLY A 148 -6.87 14.76 11.44
N VAL A 149 -6.42 15.50 10.42
CA VAL A 149 -5.11 16.15 10.40
C VAL A 149 -5.03 17.30 11.42
N VAL A 150 -6.07 18.13 11.53
CA VAL A 150 -6.11 19.25 12.49
C VAL A 150 -6.26 18.74 13.94
N SER A 151 -7.09 17.71 14.18
CA SER A 151 -7.25 17.11 15.50
C SER A 151 -5.95 16.47 15.99
N GLY A 152 -5.24 15.77 15.10
CA GLY A 152 -3.92 15.23 15.40
C GLY A 152 -2.90 16.31 15.75
N GLN A 153 -2.93 17.44 15.04
CA GLN A 153 -2.04 18.57 15.35
C GLN A 153 -2.38 19.27 16.67
N VAL A 154 -3.66 19.42 17.03
CA VAL A 154 -4.06 20.02 18.32
C VAL A 154 -3.64 19.15 19.50
N ILE A 155 -3.77 17.82 19.38
CA ILE A 155 -3.32 16.89 20.42
C ILE A 155 -1.79 16.92 20.57
N THR A 156 -1.06 17.06 19.47
CA THR A 156 0.42 17.10 19.49
C THR A 156 0.98 18.43 20.01
N ILE A 157 0.24 19.55 19.87
CA ILE A 157 0.65 20.86 20.39
C ILE A 157 0.23 21.06 21.87
N GLY A 158 -0.74 20.28 22.34
CA GLY A 158 -1.24 20.31 23.72
C GLY A 158 -0.56 19.34 24.70
N SER A 159 0.36 18.49 24.24
CA SER A 159 1.21 17.60 25.05
C SER A 159 2.66 18.02 24.99
#